data_AF-A0A9N9BHQ8-F1
#
_entry.id   AF-A0A9N9BHQ8-F1
#
_cell.length_a   1.000
_cell.length_b   1.000
_cell.length_c   1.000
_cell.angle_alpha   90.00
_cell.angle_beta   90.00
_cell.angle_gamma   90.00
#
_symmetry.space_group_name_H-M   'P 1'
#
loop_
_entity.id
_entity.type
_entity.pdbx_description
1 polymer ?
#
loop_
_entity_poly.entity_id
_entity_poly.type
_entity_poly.pdbx_seq_one_letter_code
_entity_poly.pdbx_strand_id
1 'polypeptide(L)'
;MSQHLHPIISPNTNFSISCSTSLPITANTVPVEIFIEICRYLSPTDLFSLMEVCKQFRCWLSSTTSKSTREIWCTSRKKFLPKLQLAPFSDMNEQSYMRLGLIEKGCQFCKGKVCKVYWVFRVRSCKKCFSKRIVSHRDLPSEAMFLVDVYNCLPYMERGPDCIYWHRDVIAACRELKELRNSNPEKQAEWIGQKKLTAQKIMENYKKRRSDQNLLSLSLRKKDKRQFERIIHELKEERLPDGNSKYLDRWIWNLQSCDDAFQLSREPFVQKDWKVLKRAMIVEYEELMKQRRRLQICNAILTLLTTSSVHENALLGNGISVSDPLIGCIRWCPSYQNPPFFNNDPRIPWDDQYLSSNLIQKLRDEAQELRRLPGQIKSGPITTVFGALSLGCEKCEIFMCKLCQSEHFNYHEACHHLKGSKHNVVTVLPDDMISVDRNKVIECIPLIYPFDGSPSETLQHYRHWHV
;
A
#
# COMPACT_ATOMS: atom_id res chain seq x y z
N MET A 1 -39.84 33.23 27.35
CA MET A 1 -38.59 33.92 27.76
C MET A 1 -38.77 34.29 29.21
N SER A 2 -37.99 33.90 30.21
CA SER A 2 -36.76 33.11 30.30
C SER A 2 -36.66 32.61 31.75
N GLN A 3 -36.02 31.45 31.92
CA GLN A 3 -35.17 31.05 33.05
C GLN A 3 -35.62 31.36 34.49
N HIS A 4 -35.94 30.30 35.25
CA HIS A 4 -35.21 29.85 36.44
C HIS A 4 -36.12 28.94 37.27
N LEU A 5 -35.74 27.67 37.44
CA LEU A 5 -36.25 26.84 38.53
C LEU A 5 -35.16 25.85 38.96
N HIS A 6 -34.57 26.12 40.12
CA HIS A 6 -34.15 25.07 41.06
C HIS A 6 -35.43 24.48 41.69
N PRO A 7 -35.43 23.22 42.18
CA PRO A 7 -35.06 23.03 43.59
C PRO A 7 -34.26 21.74 43.92
N ILE A 8 -33.35 21.93 44.87
CA ILE A 8 -32.92 21.08 45.99
C ILE A 8 -33.74 19.79 46.19
N ILE A 9 -33.07 18.63 46.33
CA ILE A 9 -33.30 17.57 47.35
C ILE A 9 -32.16 16.52 47.32
N SER A 10 -31.49 16.38 48.48
CA SER A 10 -30.76 15.23 49.07
C SER A 10 -29.62 14.50 48.31
N PRO A 11 -28.52 14.17 49.03
CA PRO A 11 -28.51 12.87 49.69
C PRO A 11 -27.89 12.85 51.09
N ASN A 12 -28.63 12.24 52.01
CA ASN A 12 -28.09 11.48 53.13
C ASN A 12 -27.12 10.43 52.63
N THR A 13 -25.88 10.45 53.10
CA THR A 13 -25.32 9.45 54.03
C THR A 13 -23.82 9.66 54.11
N ASN A 14 -23.37 10.13 55.26
CA ASN A 14 -21.96 10.05 55.67
C ASN A 14 -21.59 8.57 55.78
N PHE A 15 -21.07 7.98 54.71
CA PHE A 15 -20.14 6.86 54.81
C PHE A 15 -18.74 7.44 54.77
N SER A 16 -18.18 7.63 55.96
CA SER A 16 -16.77 7.82 56.21
C SER A 16 -15.98 6.67 55.59
N ILE A 17 -15.50 6.85 54.36
CA ILE A 17 -14.37 6.07 53.85
C ILE A 17 -13.16 6.70 54.51
N SER A 18 -12.79 6.14 55.66
CA SER A 18 -11.44 6.27 56.19
C SER A 18 -10.49 5.87 55.07
N CYS A 19 -9.83 6.86 54.46
CA CYS A 19 -8.65 6.62 53.65
C CYS A 19 -7.60 6.10 54.62
N SER A 20 -7.59 4.78 54.84
CA SER A 20 -6.43 4.11 55.37
C SER A 20 -5.31 4.49 54.43
N THR A 21 -4.37 5.27 54.95
CA THR A 21 -3.10 5.59 54.30
C THR A 21 -2.40 4.27 54.01
N SER A 22 -2.75 3.64 52.88
CA SER A 22 -1.92 2.62 52.30
C SER A 22 -0.64 3.34 51.94
N LEU A 23 0.44 2.99 52.64
CA LEU A 23 1.78 3.36 52.25
C LEU A 23 1.88 3.17 50.72
N PRO A 24 2.37 4.16 49.96
CA PRO A 24 2.50 3.99 48.53
C PRO A 24 3.32 2.72 48.30
N ILE A 25 2.80 1.79 47.48
CA ILE A 25 3.53 0.57 47.10
C ILE A 25 4.83 1.06 46.47
N THR A 26 5.91 1.04 47.26
CA THR A 26 7.22 1.42 46.74
C THR A 26 7.71 0.26 45.88
N ALA A 27 8.44 0.55 44.81
CA ALA A 27 9.04 -0.47 43.95
C ALA A 27 9.79 -1.60 44.70
N ASN A 28 10.19 -1.35 45.95
CA ASN A 28 10.89 -2.28 46.82
C ASN A 28 9.98 -3.29 47.55
N THR A 29 8.65 -3.14 47.50
CA THR A 29 7.69 -4.08 48.10
C THR A 29 7.06 -5.03 47.08
N VAL A 30 7.38 -4.90 45.79
CA VAL A 30 6.90 -5.81 44.74
C VAL A 30 7.76 -7.08 44.74
N PRO A 31 7.18 -8.28 44.92
CA PRO A 31 7.92 -9.53 44.80
C PRO A 31 8.60 -9.64 43.43
N VAL A 32 9.80 -10.21 43.40
CA VAL A 32 10.61 -10.30 42.17
C VAL A 32 9.90 -11.07 41.07
N GLU A 33 9.07 -12.04 41.44
CA GLU A 33 8.25 -12.85 40.53
C GLU A 33 7.20 -12.00 39.80
N ILE A 34 6.50 -11.14 40.54
CA ILE A 34 5.51 -10.22 39.99
C ILE A 34 6.19 -9.17 39.10
N PHE A 35 7.35 -8.68 39.52
CA PHE A 35 8.16 -7.78 38.69
C PHE A 35 8.60 -8.44 37.36
N ILE A 36 9.06 -9.70 37.42
CA ILE A 36 9.43 -10.48 36.23
C ILE A 36 8.23 -10.61 35.30
N GLU A 37 7.04 -10.92 35.84
CA GLU A 37 5.83 -11.08 35.04
C GLU A 37 5.42 -9.78 34.34
N ILE A 38 5.42 -8.65 35.05
CA ILE A 38 5.19 -7.32 34.46
C ILE A 38 6.17 -7.08 33.29
N CYS A 39 7.45 -7.39 33.49
CA CYS A 39 8.49 -7.18 32.47
C CYS A 39 8.25 -7.97 31.17
N ARG A 40 7.53 -9.11 31.21
CA ARG A 40 7.22 -9.91 29.99
C ARG A 40 6.30 -9.15 29.02
N TYR A 41 5.59 -8.13 29.49
CA TYR A 41 4.67 -7.32 28.69
C TYR A 41 5.29 -6.00 28.19
N LEU A 42 6.52 -5.67 28.61
CA LEU A 42 7.16 -4.40 28.29
C LEU A 42 7.97 -4.44 26.98
N SER A 43 7.99 -3.32 26.26
CA SER A 43 8.84 -3.17 25.08
C SER A 43 10.32 -3.04 25.48
N PRO A 44 11.28 -3.26 24.56
CA PRO A 44 12.69 -3.10 24.88
C PRO A 44 13.03 -1.67 25.32
N THR A 45 12.34 -0.66 24.78
CA THR A 45 12.52 0.74 25.17
C THR A 45 12.06 0.94 26.62
N ASP A 46 10.90 0.42 26.99
CA ASP A 46 10.38 0.51 28.37
C ASP A 46 11.28 -0.22 29.36
N LEU A 47 11.79 -1.40 28.99
CA LEU A 47 12.74 -2.14 29.82
C LEU A 47 14.04 -1.36 30.04
N PHE A 48 14.56 -0.70 28.99
CA PHE A 48 15.73 0.18 29.16
C PHE A 48 15.43 1.38 30.06
N SER A 49 14.27 2.01 29.92
CA SER A 49 13.84 3.10 30.81
C SER A 49 13.69 2.62 32.25
N LEU A 50 13.14 1.41 32.47
CA LEU A 50 12.96 0.82 33.79
C LEU A 50 14.29 0.57 34.52
N MET A 51 15.35 0.22 33.78
CA MET A 51 16.71 0.12 34.31
C MET A 51 17.28 1.46 34.81
N GLU A 52 16.73 2.60 34.37
CA GLU A 52 17.18 3.93 34.74
C GLU A 52 16.39 4.49 35.95
N VAL A 53 15.28 3.85 36.34
CA VAL A 53 14.43 4.30 37.45
C VAL A 53 15.09 4.13 38.82
N CYS A 54 15.63 2.95 39.13
CA CYS A 54 16.29 2.70 40.41
C CYS A 54 17.39 1.62 40.33
N LYS A 55 18.27 1.58 41.34
CA LYS A 55 19.38 0.62 41.42
C LYS A 55 18.89 -0.84 41.41
N GLN A 56 17.77 -1.12 42.09
CA GLN A 56 17.23 -2.46 42.22
C GLN A 56 16.80 -3.04 40.86
N PHE A 57 15.99 -2.28 40.10
CA PHE A 57 15.53 -2.69 38.76
C PHE A 57 16.70 -2.83 37.80
N ARG A 58 17.68 -1.92 37.88
CA ARG A 58 18.91 -2.04 37.12
C ARG A 58 19.63 -3.36 37.41
N CYS A 59 19.80 -3.72 38.69
CA CYS A 59 20.43 -4.98 39.09
C CYS A 59 19.68 -6.20 38.54
N TRP A 60 18.35 -6.26 38.71
CA TRP A 60 17.53 -7.37 38.22
C TRP A 60 17.58 -7.52 36.69
N LEU A 61 17.47 -6.41 35.96
CA LEU A 61 17.43 -6.42 34.50
C LEU A 61 18.81 -6.51 33.85
N SER A 62 19.89 -6.22 34.56
CA SER A 62 21.28 -6.31 34.05
C SER A 62 21.91 -7.69 34.22
N SER A 63 21.30 -8.60 35.01
CA SER A 63 21.88 -9.91 35.29
C SER A 63 22.07 -10.73 34.00
N THR A 64 23.31 -11.13 33.72
CA THR A 64 23.67 -11.98 32.57
C THR A 64 23.60 -13.47 32.89
N THR A 65 23.68 -13.82 34.17
CA THR A 65 23.64 -15.20 34.68
C THR A 65 22.21 -15.71 34.89
N SER A 66 21.27 -14.81 35.23
CA SER A 66 19.87 -15.15 35.44
C SER A 66 19.17 -15.60 34.16
N LYS A 67 18.56 -16.80 34.21
CA LYS A 67 17.72 -17.32 33.13
C LYS A 67 16.47 -16.45 32.93
N SER A 68 15.82 -16.04 34.03
CA SER A 68 14.61 -15.21 33.99
C SER A 68 14.86 -13.86 33.35
N THR A 69 15.99 -13.21 33.66
CA THR A 69 16.37 -11.94 33.04
C THR A 69 16.59 -12.10 31.53
N ARG A 70 17.25 -13.17 31.11
CA ARG A 70 17.44 -13.48 29.68
C ARG A 70 16.11 -13.72 28.96
N GLU A 71 15.17 -14.42 29.61
CA GLU A 71 13.84 -14.68 29.08
C GLU A 71 12.99 -13.41 28.93
N ILE A 72 13.06 -12.46 29.88
CA ILE A 72 12.42 -11.15 29.76
C ILE A 72 12.85 -10.48 28.46
N TRP A 73 14.16 -10.33 28.26
CA TRP A 73 14.72 -9.66 27.10
C TRP A 73 14.42 -10.39 25.78
N CYS A 74 14.53 -11.73 25.76
CA CYS A 74 14.19 -12.56 24.61
C CYS A 74 12.70 -12.43 24.23
N THR A 75 11.81 -12.46 25.23
CA THR A 75 10.36 -12.35 25.04
C THR A 75 10.00 -10.97 24.50
N SER A 76 10.54 -9.92 25.12
CA SER A 76 10.34 -8.54 24.68
C SER A 76 10.81 -8.33 23.25
N ARG A 77 12.02 -8.80 22.88
CA ARG A 77 12.52 -8.73 21.51
C ARG A 77 11.59 -9.40 20.51
N LYS A 78 11.20 -10.66 20.77
CA LYS A 78 10.35 -11.42 19.83
C LYS A 78 8.98 -10.78 19.66
N LYS A 79 8.40 -10.25 20.73
CA LYS A 79 7.07 -9.64 20.74
C LYS A 79 7.03 -8.26 20.06
N PHE A 80 8.02 -7.40 20.31
CA PHE A 80 7.97 -5.99 19.92
C PHE A 80 8.90 -5.60 18.77
N LEU A 81 9.88 -6.44 18.41
CA LEU A 81 10.82 -6.16 17.33
C LEU A 81 10.66 -7.14 16.16
N PRO A 82 9.65 -6.97 15.28
CA PRO A 82 9.42 -7.86 14.14
C PRO A 82 10.62 -7.91 13.17
N LYS A 83 11.45 -6.86 13.16
CA LYS A 83 12.66 -6.78 12.34
C LYS A 83 13.89 -7.45 12.99
N LEU A 84 13.77 -7.99 14.21
CA LEU A 84 14.86 -8.57 15.00
C LEU A 84 14.48 -9.92 15.64
N GLN A 85 13.97 -10.85 14.83
CA GLN A 85 13.46 -12.15 15.32
C GLN A 85 14.56 -13.19 15.59
N LEU A 86 15.70 -13.10 14.88
CA LEU A 86 16.82 -14.01 15.10
C LEU A 86 17.46 -13.80 16.48
N ALA A 87 17.99 -14.88 17.05
CA ALA A 87 18.74 -14.82 18.30
C ALA A 87 20.00 -13.92 18.17
N PRO A 88 20.51 -13.39 19.30
CA PRO A 88 21.82 -12.76 19.35
C PRO A 88 22.94 -13.69 18.87
N PHE A 89 24.09 -13.12 18.54
CA PHE A 89 25.32 -13.89 18.36
C PHE A 89 25.77 -14.51 19.69
N SER A 90 26.53 -15.62 19.63
CA SER A 90 26.98 -16.35 20.83
C SER A 90 27.80 -15.49 21.80
N ASP A 91 28.49 -14.48 21.29
CA ASP A 91 29.31 -13.53 22.03
C ASP A 91 28.58 -12.19 22.32
N MET A 92 27.25 -12.16 22.16
CA MET A 92 26.43 -10.96 22.38
C MET A 92 25.21 -11.29 23.24
N ASN A 93 25.00 -10.51 24.31
CA ASN A 93 23.78 -10.63 25.10
C ASN A 93 22.57 -9.94 24.41
N GLU A 94 21.36 -10.31 24.82
CA GLU A 94 20.10 -9.77 24.27
C GLU A 94 20.02 -8.24 24.35
N GLN A 95 20.52 -7.62 25.43
CA GLN A 95 20.49 -6.17 25.60
C GLN A 95 21.35 -5.44 24.58
N SER A 96 22.62 -5.84 24.41
CA SER A 96 23.53 -5.28 23.43
C SER A 96 23.01 -5.48 22.01
N TYR A 97 22.44 -6.66 21.76
CA TYR A 97 21.82 -6.99 20.49
C TYR A 97 20.61 -6.10 20.16
N MET A 98 19.71 -5.90 21.12
CA MET A 98 18.58 -4.99 20.97
C MET A 98 19.03 -3.54 20.85
N ARG A 99 19.97 -3.07 21.67
CA ARG A 99 20.51 -1.69 21.53
C ARG A 99 21.06 -1.43 20.13
N LEU A 100 21.73 -2.42 19.54
CA LEU A 100 22.22 -2.31 18.17
C LEU A 100 21.09 -2.35 17.14
N GLY A 101 20.05 -3.15 17.38
CA GLY A 101 18.90 -3.32 16.48
C GLY A 101 17.79 -2.27 16.62
N LEU A 102 17.73 -1.53 17.73
CA LEU A 102 16.68 -0.54 18.02
C LEU A 102 16.76 0.60 17.01
N ILE A 103 15.76 0.63 16.13
CA ILE A 103 15.70 1.49 14.94
C ILE A 103 15.59 2.98 15.32
N GLU A 104 15.05 3.27 16.50
CA GLU A 104 14.69 4.61 16.96
C GLU A 104 15.90 5.45 17.39
N LYS A 105 17.06 4.86 17.73
CA LYS A 105 18.24 5.60 18.24
C LYS A 105 19.15 6.22 17.16
N GLY A 106 18.71 6.25 15.91
CA GLY A 106 19.48 6.80 14.78
C GLY A 106 20.89 6.18 14.56
N CYS A 107 21.69 6.84 13.74
CA CYS A 107 23.08 6.48 13.44
C CYS A 107 23.92 6.55 14.72
N GLN A 108 24.78 5.57 15.00
CA GLN A 108 25.67 5.65 16.16
C GLN A 108 26.60 6.87 16.11
N PHE A 109 26.93 7.34 14.90
CA PHE A 109 27.90 8.41 14.68
C PHE A 109 27.27 9.80 14.53
N CYS A 110 26.17 9.91 13.77
CA CYS A 110 25.55 11.21 13.46
C CYS A 110 24.11 11.36 13.94
N LYS A 111 23.57 10.36 14.67
CA LYS A 111 22.20 10.30 15.20
C LYS A 111 21.06 10.42 14.16
N GLY A 112 21.37 10.45 12.86
CA GLY A 112 20.37 10.49 11.79
C GLY A 112 19.45 9.26 11.76
N LYS A 113 18.18 9.44 11.39
CA LYS A 113 17.12 8.43 11.55
C LYS A 113 17.24 7.21 10.60
N VAL A 114 17.67 7.42 9.36
CA VAL A 114 17.76 6.35 8.34
C VAL A 114 19.08 5.59 8.45
N CYS A 115 19.05 4.42 9.10
CA CYS A 115 20.25 3.61 9.34
C CYS A 115 20.02 2.11 9.17
N LYS A 116 21.10 1.42 8.80
CA LYS A 116 21.18 -0.03 8.71
C LYS A 116 22.14 -0.57 9.78
N VAL A 117 21.87 -1.77 10.28
CA VAL A 117 22.83 -2.53 11.08
C VAL A 117 23.72 -3.33 10.14
N TYR A 118 25.03 -3.07 10.21
CA TYR A 118 26.06 -3.81 9.53
C TYR A 118 26.56 -4.90 10.48
N TRP A 119 25.85 -6.04 10.48
CA TRP A 119 26.02 -7.10 11.48
C TRP A 119 27.44 -7.65 11.61
N VAL A 120 28.18 -7.78 10.50
CA VAL A 120 29.58 -8.24 10.52
C VAL A 120 30.50 -7.31 11.32
N PHE A 121 30.22 -6.00 11.31
CA PHE A 121 30.98 -4.98 12.04
C PHE A 121 30.31 -4.57 13.35
N ARG A 122 29.13 -5.11 13.67
CA ARG A 122 28.34 -4.76 14.87
C ARG A 122 28.04 -3.27 15.03
N VAL A 123 27.89 -2.55 13.91
CA VAL A 123 27.60 -1.10 13.92
C VAL A 123 26.26 -0.78 13.27
N ARG A 124 25.57 0.21 13.81
CA ARG A 124 24.39 0.82 13.22
C ARG A 124 24.76 2.18 12.65
N SER A 125 24.70 2.29 11.33
CA SER A 125 25.18 3.48 10.62
C SER A 125 24.26 3.87 9.47
N CYS A 126 24.19 5.17 9.18
CA CYS A 126 23.69 5.64 7.90
C CYS A 126 24.73 5.38 6.81
N LYS A 127 24.31 5.38 5.54
CA LYS A 127 25.19 5.11 4.38
C LYS A 127 26.40 6.06 4.34
N LYS A 128 26.18 7.36 4.62
CA LYS A 128 27.24 8.39 4.64
C LYS A 128 28.29 8.16 5.72
N CYS A 129 27.87 7.78 6.93
CA CYS A 129 28.82 7.50 8.02
C CYS A 129 29.55 6.17 7.83
N PHE A 130 28.88 5.19 7.20
CA PHE A 130 29.44 3.89 6.92
C PHE A 130 30.55 3.98 5.87
N SER A 131 30.32 4.69 4.76
CA SER A 131 31.32 4.86 3.70
C SER A 131 32.61 5.52 4.18
N LYS A 132 32.54 6.41 5.17
CA LYS A 132 33.70 7.06 5.79
C LYS A 132 34.53 6.17 6.73
N ARG A 133 34.05 4.96 7.04
CA ARG A 133 34.64 4.06 8.06
C ARG A 133 35.00 2.69 7.54
N ILE A 134 34.86 2.49 6.23
CA ILE A 134 35.26 1.27 5.56
C ILE A 134 36.45 1.55 4.66
N VAL A 135 37.23 0.52 4.40
CA VAL A 135 38.33 0.52 3.44
C VAL A 135 38.17 -0.70 2.53
N SER A 136 38.36 -0.51 1.21
CA SER A 136 38.41 -1.62 0.27
C SER A 136 39.74 -2.37 0.41
N HIS A 137 39.75 -3.65 0.07
CA HIS A 137 41.00 -4.40 -0.12
C HIS A 137 42.00 -3.64 -1.02
N ARG A 138 41.52 -2.95 -2.05
CA ARG A 138 42.36 -2.22 -3.03
C ARG A 138 42.98 -0.94 -2.46
N ASP A 139 42.37 -0.39 -1.42
CA ASP A 139 42.77 0.86 -0.78
C ASP A 139 43.57 0.59 0.51
N LEU A 140 43.92 -0.67 0.78
CA LEU A 140 44.74 -1.03 1.94
C LEU A 140 46.18 -0.50 1.75
N PRO A 141 46.81 0.06 2.80
CA PRO A 141 48.23 0.39 2.76
C PRO A 141 49.09 -0.83 2.41
N SER A 142 50.17 -0.64 1.66
CA SER A 142 51.06 -1.72 1.23
C SER A 142 51.55 -2.56 2.41
N GLU A 143 51.82 -1.94 3.55
CA GLU A 143 52.24 -2.62 4.79
C GLU A 143 51.14 -3.53 5.35
N ALA A 144 49.87 -3.17 5.19
CA ALA A 144 48.75 -3.98 5.64
C ALA A 144 48.56 -5.22 4.75
N MET A 145 48.85 -5.10 3.45
CA MET A 145 48.64 -6.15 2.45
C MET A 145 49.62 -7.34 2.61
N PHE A 146 50.83 -7.08 3.11
CA PHE A 146 51.88 -8.11 3.27
C PHE A 146 52.06 -8.60 4.71
N LEU A 147 51.75 -7.79 5.72
CA LEU A 147 52.04 -8.14 7.12
C LEU A 147 50.88 -8.91 7.78
N VAL A 148 49.65 -8.57 7.44
CA VAL A 148 48.46 -9.26 7.91
C VAL A 148 47.85 -9.90 6.66
N ASP A 149 47.58 -11.19 6.70
CA ASP A 149 46.61 -11.78 5.77
C ASP A 149 45.23 -11.21 6.15
N VAL A 150 44.99 -9.95 5.76
CA VAL A 150 43.83 -9.13 6.18
C VAL A 150 42.54 -9.86 5.81
N TYR A 151 42.58 -10.59 4.71
CA TYR A 151 41.51 -11.45 4.25
C TYR A 151 41.11 -12.53 5.28
N ASN A 152 42.08 -13.09 5.99
CA ASN A 152 41.84 -14.16 6.98
C ASN A 152 41.83 -13.67 8.44
N CYS A 153 42.40 -12.51 8.75
CA CYS A 153 42.56 -12.02 10.12
C CYS A 153 41.49 -11.02 10.57
N LEU A 154 40.69 -10.48 9.64
CA LEU A 154 39.67 -9.49 9.95
C LEU A 154 38.30 -9.86 9.35
N PRO A 155 37.20 -9.53 10.05
CA PRO A 155 35.86 -9.62 9.48
C PRO A 155 35.72 -8.68 8.27
N TYR A 156 35.01 -9.14 7.26
CA TYR A 156 34.79 -8.36 6.03
C TYR A 156 33.34 -8.46 5.54
N MET A 157 32.97 -7.53 4.67
CA MET A 157 31.71 -7.57 3.92
C MET A 157 32.01 -7.64 2.43
N GLU A 158 31.34 -8.54 1.72
CA GLU A 158 31.43 -8.64 0.26
C GLU A 158 30.73 -7.44 -0.39
N ARG A 159 31.39 -6.86 -1.41
CA ARG A 159 30.87 -5.80 -2.27
C ARG A 159 31.23 -6.12 -3.72
N GLY A 160 30.42 -6.95 -4.37
CA GLY A 160 30.71 -7.44 -5.72
C GLY A 160 31.96 -8.34 -5.70
N PRO A 161 32.96 -8.12 -6.57
CA PRO A 161 34.20 -8.88 -6.56
C PRO A 161 35.19 -8.44 -5.45
N ASP A 162 34.86 -7.41 -4.67
CA ASP A 162 35.74 -6.79 -3.70
C ASP A 162 35.29 -7.02 -2.25
N CYS A 163 36.21 -6.93 -1.30
CA CYS A 163 35.94 -7.02 0.13
C CYS A 163 36.18 -5.69 0.81
N ILE A 164 35.25 -5.29 1.67
CA ILE A 164 35.41 -4.10 2.52
C ILE A 164 35.62 -4.51 3.97
N TYR A 165 36.49 -3.76 4.64
CA TYR A 165 36.87 -3.96 6.03
C TYR A 165 36.49 -2.73 6.85
N TRP A 166 36.38 -2.90 8.16
CA TRP A 166 36.23 -1.77 9.06
C TRP A 166 37.58 -1.09 9.24
N HIS A 167 37.69 0.18 8.82
CA HIS A 167 38.95 0.91 8.76
C HIS A 167 39.67 0.96 10.12
N ARG A 168 38.91 1.12 11.21
CA ARG A 168 39.46 1.12 12.58
C ARG A 168 40.14 -0.20 12.92
N ASP A 169 39.56 -1.32 12.52
CA ASP A 169 40.06 -2.65 12.86
C ASP A 169 41.32 -2.99 12.05
N VAL A 170 41.38 -2.52 10.79
CA VAL A 170 42.59 -2.60 9.95
C VAL A 170 43.74 -1.83 10.61
N ILE A 171 43.52 -0.57 11.01
CA ILE A 171 44.57 0.24 11.66
C ILE A 171 45.02 -0.40 12.97
N ALA A 172 44.08 -0.90 13.79
CA ALA A 172 44.40 -1.56 15.05
C ALA A 172 45.25 -2.81 14.80
N ALA A 173 44.85 -3.69 13.87
CA ALA A 173 45.61 -4.88 13.53
C ALA A 173 47.01 -4.55 13.00
N CYS A 174 47.15 -3.53 12.14
CA CYS A 174 48.45 -3.08 11.66
C CYS A 174 49.35 -2.56 12.79
N ARG A 175 48.78 -1.85 13.76
CA ARG A 175 49.54 -1.34 14.92
C ARG A 175 49.99 -2.48 15.82
N GLU A 176 49.06 -3.36 16.22
CA GLU A 176 49.36 -4.53 17.06
C GLU A 176 50.48 -5.38 16.44
N LEU A 177 50.44 -5.59 15.12
CA LEU A 177 51.47 -6.36 14.45
C LEU A 177 52.82 -5.63 14.37
N LYS A 178 52.82 -4.29 14.19
CA LYS A 178 54.05 -3.49 14.22
C LYS A 178 54.73 -3.54 15.58
N GLU A 179 53.96 -3.52 16.67
CA GLU A 179 54.47 -3.67 18.04
C GLU A 179 55.09 -5.06 18.24
N LEU A 180 54.48 -6.09 17.65
CA LEU A 180 55.00 -7.47 17.68
C LEU A 180 56.18 -7.71 16.75
N ARG A 181 56.50 -6.81 15.80
CA ARG A 181 57.65 -6.95 14.88
C ARG A 181 59.00 -6.98 15.61
N ASN A 182 59.05 -6.37 16.79
CA ASN A 182 60.24 -6.40 17.66
C ASN A 182 60.22 -7.60 18.64
N SER A 183 59.23 -8.49 18.55
CA SER A 183 59.07 -9.69 19.38
C SER A 183 59.49 -10.98 18.66
N ASN A 184 59.59 -12.10 19.40
CA ASN A 184 59.87 -13.43 18.85
C ASN A 184 58.82 -13.82 17.75
N PRO A 185 59.25 -14.31 16.57
CA PRO A 185 58.38 -14.83 15.50
C PRO A 185 57.25 -15.76 15.97
N GLU A 186 57.44 -16.55 17.03
CA GLU A 186 56.40 -17.42 17.59
C GLU A 186 55.19 -16.64 18.11
N LYS A 187 55.43 -15.51 18.79
CA LYS A 187 54.36 -14.65 19.31
C LYS A 187 53.56 -14.00 18.17
N GLN A 188 54.24 -13.68 17.08
CA GLN A 188 53.61 -13.15 15.88
C GLN A 188 52.70 -14.21 15.25
N ALA A 189 53.19 -15.45 15.10
CA ALA A 189 52.41 -16.56 14.57
C ALA A 189 51.19 -16.89 15.45
N GLU A 190 51.36 -16.87 16.78
CA GLU A 190 50.26 -17.06 17.73
C GLU A 190 49.18 -15.97 17.58
N TRP A 191 49.58 -14.69 17.53
CA TRP A 191 48.64 -13.58 17.34
C TRP A 191 47.88 -13.70 16.01
N ILE A 192 48.57 -14.03 14.91
CA ILE A 192 47.93 -14.25 13.60
C ILE A 192 46.91 -15.40 13.70
N GLY A 193 47.29 -16.52 14.32
CA GLY A 193 46.41 -17.66 14.54
C GLY A 193 45.14 -17.30 15.33
N GLN A 194 45.31 -16.55 16.43
CA GLN A 194 44.18 -16.09 17.25
C GLN A 194 43.26 -15.11 16.51
N LYS A 195 43.81 -14.15 15.75
CA LYS A 195 43.03 -13.21 14.92
C LYS A 195 42.26 -13.95 13.83
N LYS A 196 42.90 -14.92 13.18
CA LYS A 196 42.26 -15.77 12.17
C LYS A 196 41.09 -16.56 12.74
N LEU A 197 41.27 -17.23 13.87
CA LEU A 197 40.18 -17.94 14.55
C LEU A 197 39.02 -17.01 14.91
N THR A 198 39.35 -15.80 15.39
CA THR A 198 38.34 -14.82 15.78
C THR A 198 37.54 -14.31 14.58
N ALA A 199 38.22 -13.95 13.49
CA ALA A 199 37.59 -13.51 12.25
C ALA A 199 36.72 -14.63 11.64
N GLN A 200 37.22 -15.87 11.60
CA GLN A 200 36.46 -17.03 11.14
C GLN A 200 35.16 -17.21 11.92
N LYS A 201 35.22 -17.20 13.27
CA LYS A 201 34.02 -17.28 14.12
C LYS A 201 33.00 -16.17 13.83
N ILE A 202 33.47 -14.93 13.62
CA ILE A 202 32.58 -13.81 13.28
C ILE A 202 31.95 -14.01 11.90
N MET A 203 32.73 -14.45 10.91
CA MET A 203 32.28 -14.66 9.54
C MET A 203 31.30 -15.84 9.43
N GLU A 204 31.54 -16.94 10.13
CA GLU A 204 30.62 -18.07 10.24
C GLU A 204 29.29 -17.65 10.85
N ASN A 205 29.33 -16.93 11.97
CA ASN A 205 28.15 -16.37 12.61
C ASN A 205 27.38 -15.43 11.67
N TYR A 206 28.09 -14.57 10.93
CA TYR A 206 27.50 -13.67 9.95
C TYR A 206 26.84 -14.43 8.78
N LYS A 207 27.52 -15.44 8.22
CA LYS A 207 26.98 -16.29 7.14
C LYS A 207 25.75 -17.07 7.61
N LYS A 208 25.82 -17.69 8.79
CA LYS A 208 24.69 -18.38 9.42
C LYS A 208 23.50 -17.44 9.58
N ARG A 209 23.72 -16.25 10.14
CA ARG A 209 22.65 -15.25 10.30
C ARG A 209 22.03 -14.82 8.98
N ARG A 210 22.84 -14.64 7.92
CA ARG A 210 22.32 -14.33 6.58
C ARG A 210 21.44 -15.47 6.06
N SER A 211 21.85 -16.72 6.27
CA SER A 211 21.05 -17.91 5.94
C SER A 211 19.74 -17.96 6.73
N ASP A 212 19.80 -17.81 8.06
CA ASP A 212 18.63 -17.81 8.93
C ASP A 212 17.65 -16.68 8.58
N GLN A 213 18.16 -15.51 8.20
CA GLN A 213 17.34 -14.37 7.77
C GLN A 213 16.62 -14.69 6.44
N ASN A 214 17.29 -15.36 5.51
CA ASN A 214 16.67 -15.82 4.26
C ASN A 214 15.59 -16.88 4.54
N LEU A 215 15.87 -17.86 5.39
CA LEU A 215 14.91 -18.91 5.79
C LEU A 215 13.68 -18.32 6.47
N LEU A 216 13.87 -17.37 7.39
CA LEU A 216 12.77 -16.64 8.04
C LEU A 216 11.92 -15.89 7.01
N SER A 217 12.55 -15.19 6.07
CA SER A 217 11.86 -14.45 5.02
C SER A 217 11.03 -15.38 4.13
N LEU A 218 11.57 -16.55 3.78
CA LEU A 218 10.85 -17.58 3.02
C LEU A 218 9.67 -18.17 3.81
N SER A 219 9.86 -18.44 5.10
CA SER A 219 8.80 -18.95 5.98
C SER A 219 7.64 -17.95 6.11
N LEU A 220 7.94 -16.67 6.30
CA LEU A 220 6.95 -15.60 6.35
C LEU A 220 6.17 -15.50 5.03
N ARG A 221 6.86 -15.54 3.88
CA ARG A 221 6.20 -15.57 2.57
C ARG A 221 5.26 -16.76 2.39
N LYS A 222 5.67 -17.96 2.83
CA LYS A 222 4.80 -19.15 2.81
C LYS A 222 3.58 -18.97 3.70
N LYS A 223 3.73 -18.38 4.89
CA LYS A 223 2.62 -18.10 5.80
C LYS A 223 1.65 -17.09 5.19
N ASP A 224 2.16 -16.02 4.60
CA ASP A 224 1.34 -15.01 3.92
C ASP A 224 0.58 -15.60 2.72
N LYS A 225 1.26 -16.43 1.91
CA LYS A 225 0.61 -17.16 0.81
C LYS A 225 -0.57 -18.00 1.30
N ARG A 226 -0.36 -18.79 2.37
CA ARG A 226 -1.44 -19.61 2.97
C ARG A 226 -2.60 -18.76 3.49
N GLN A 227 -2.31 -17.60 4.08
CA GLN A 227 -3.36 -16.68 4.55
C GLN A 227 -4.18 -16.12 3.40
N PHE A 228 -3.51 -15.69 2.34
CA PHE A 228 -4.17 -15.22 1.13
C PHE A 228 -5.04 -16.32 0.49
N GLU A 229 -4.50 -17.53 0.32
CA GLU A 229 -5.25 -18.70 -0.18
C GLU A 229 -6.49 -19.00 0.67
N ARG A 230 -6.40 -18.84 2.00
CA ARG A 230 -7.57 -18.99 2.89
C ARG A 230 -8.63 -17.93 2.63
N ILE A 231 -8.27 -16.67 2.44
CA ILE A 231 -9.25 -15.61 2.13
C ILE A 231 -9.96 -15.91 0.80
N ILE A 232 -9.20 -16.32 -0.21
CA ILE A 232 -9.76 -16.72 -1.50
C ILE A 232 -10.73 -17.89 -1.32
N HIS A 233 -10.36 -18.91 -0.56
CA HIS A 233 -11.23 -20.04 -0.26
C HIS A 233 -12.49 -19.62 0.51
N GLU A 234 -12.37 -18.75 1.52
CA GLU A 234 -13.51 -18.22 2.26
C GLU A 234 -14.49 -17.47 1.36
N LEU A 235 -14.00 -16.65 0.42
CA LEU A 235 -14.85 -15.99 -0.57
C LEU A 235 -15.51 -17.02 -1.49
N LYS A 236 -14.75 -17.99 -1.99
CA LYS A 236 -15.29 -19.04 -2.86
C LYS A 236 -16.38 -19.86 -2.18
N GLU A 237 -16.30 -20.08 -0.88
CA GLU A 237 -17.27 -20.87 -0.10
C GLU A 237 -18.46 -20.07 0.42
N GLU A 238 -18.44 -18.74 0.33
CA GLU A 238 -19.58 -17.92 0.73
C GLU A 238 -20.77 -18.22 -0.20
N ARG A 239 -21.90 -18.61 0.38
CA ARG A 239 -23.14 -18.94 -0.34
C ARG A 239 -24.21 -17.90 -0.04
N LEU A 240 -25.07 -17.67 -1.02
CA LEU A 240 -26.32 -16.94 -0.83
C LEU A 240 -27.38 -17.88 -0.19
N PRO A 241 -28.51 -17.34 0.32
CA PRO A 241 -29.58 -18.15 0.92
C PRO A 241 -30.17 -19.23 0.00
N ASP A 242 -30.02 -19.06 -1.31
CA ASP A 242 -30.42 -20.00 -2.37
C ASP A 242 -29.45 -21.18 -2.55
N GLY A 243 -28.34 -21.21 -1.80
CA GLY A 243 -27.30 -22.24 -1.90
C GLY A 243 -26.27 -22.04 -3.02
N ASN A 244 -26.40 -20.99 -3.84
CA ASN A 244 -25.46 -20.71 -4.93
C ASN A 244 -24.25 -19.88 -4.44
N SER A 245 -23.08 -20.01 -5.07
CA SER A 245 -21.84 -19.29 -4.72
C SER A 245 -21.95 -17.77 -4.87
N LYS A 246 -21.85 -17.02 -3.77
CA LYS A 246 -22.02 -15.55 -3.75
C LYS A 246 -21.06 -14.83 -4.70
N TYR A 247 -19.83 -15.32 -4.82
CA TYR A 247 -18.80 -14.76 -5.70
C TYR A 247 -18.40 -15.77 -6.78
N LEU A 248 -18.30 -15.30 -8.03
CA LEU A 248 -17.82 -16.07 -9.17
C LEU A 248 -16.29 -16.12 -9.20
N ASP A 249 -15.72 -17.33 -9.20
CA ASP A 249 -14.26 -17.58 -9.15
C ASP A 249 -13.49 -16.78 -10.20
N ARG A 250 -13.97 -16.78 -11.45
CA ARG A 250 -13.33 -16.06 -12.57
C ARG A 250 -13.14 -14.55 -12.32
N TRP A 251 -13.93 -13.94 -11.43
CA TRP A 251 -13.86 -12.51 -11.14
C TRP A 251 -13.08 -12.20 -9.87
N ILE A 252 -12.92 -13.15 -8.95
CA ILE A 252 -12.14 -12.96 -7.73
C ILE A 252 -10.67 -12.66 -8.07
N TRP A 253 -10.13 -13.31 -9.10
CA TRP A 253 -8.74 -13.11 -9.52
C TRP A 253 -8.50 -11.80 -10.29
N ASN A 254 -9.55 -11.11 -10.73
CA ASN A 254 -9.45 -9.85 -11.47
C ASN A 254 -9.47 -8.62 -10.54
N LEU A 255 -9.56 -8.82 -9.23
CA LEU A 255 -9.59 -7.75 -8.24
C LEU A 255 -8.19 -7.13 -8.07
N GLN A 256 -8.12 -5.80 -8.02
CA GLN A 256 -6.84 -5.09 -7.81
C GLN A 256 -6.20 -5.48 -6.48
N SER A 257 -7.01 -5.71 -5.44
CA SER A 257 -6.57 -6.23 -4.16
C SER A 257 -5.82 -7.57 -4.26
N CYS A 258 -6.12 -8.42 -5.25
CA CYS A 258 -5.36 -9.65 -5.50
C CYS A 258 -3.95 -9.32 -5.99
N ASP A 259 -3.82 -8.43 -6.98
CA ASP A 259 -2.54 -8.00 -7.53
C ASP A 259 -1.69 -7.30 -6.46
N ASP A 260 -2.30 -6.42 -5.68
CA ASP A 260 -1.67 -5.73 -4.57
C ASP A 260 -1.20 -6.73 -3.50
N ALA A 261 -2.00 -7.74 -3.18
CA ALA A 261 -1.60 -8.79 -2.24
C ALA A 261 -0.40 -9.60 -2.76
N PHE A 262 -0.34 -9.88 -4.07
CA PHE A 262 0.82 -10.52 -4.69
C PHE A 262 2.06 -9.63 -4.63
N GLN A 263 1.93 -8.32 -4.88
CA GLN A 263 3.03 -7.38 -4.77
C GLN A 263 3.51 -7.21 -3.32
N LEU A 264 2.59 -7.03 -2.37
CA LEU A 264 2.87 -6.95 -0.93
C LEU A 264 3.42 -8.27 -0.37
N SER A 265 3.15 -9.43 -0.99
CA SER A 265 3.80 -10.70 -0.65
C SER A 265 5.32 -10.67 -0.89
N ARG A 266 5.78 -9.82 -1.81
CA ARG A 266 7.19 -9.66 -2.15
C ARG A 266 7.91 -8.70 -1.21
N GLU A 267 7.18 -7.74 -0.64
CA GLU A 267 7.69 -6.77 0.33
C GLU A 267 7.78 -7.36 1.74
N PRO A 268 8.99 -7.54 2.29
CA PRO A 268 9.11 -7.96 3.66
C PRO A 268 8.69 -6.81 4.60
N PHE A 269 8.06 -7.17 5.73
CA PHE A 269 7.82 -6.30 6.90
C PHE A 269 6.63 -5.32 6.85
N VAL A 270 5.71 -5.43 5.89
CA VAL A 270 4.40 -4.75 5.96
C VAL A 270 3.48 -5.56 6.88
N GLN A 271 2.87 -4.91 7.88
CA GLN A 271 1.87 -5.55 8.72
C GLN A 271 0.60 -5.78 7.88
N LYS A 272 0.36 -7.03 7.51
CA LYS A 272 -0.78 -7.40 6.66
C LYS A 272 -2.00 -7.64 7.53
N ASP A 273 -2.98 -6.75 7.41
CA ASP A 273 -4.31 -6.98 7.95
C ASP A 273 -5.16 -7.70 6.89
N TRP A 274 -5.18 -9.03 7.02
CA TRP A 274 -5.96 -9.91 6.14
C TRP A 274 -7.47 -9.65 6.21
N LYS A 275 -7.98 -9.09 7.32
CA LYS A 275 -9.40 -8.71 7.43
C LYS A 275 -9.69 -7.45 6.62
N VAL A 276 -8.77 -6.49 6.60
CA VAL A 276 -8.86 -5.30 5.75
C VAL A 276 -8.81 -5.71 4.28
N LEU A 277 -7.88 -6.60 3.90
CA LEU A 277 -7.79 -7.11 2.53
C LEU A 277 -9.12 -7.77 2.09
N LYS A 278 -9.67 -8.68 2.90
CA LYS A 278 -10.94 -9.35 2.58
C LYS A 278 -12.07 -8.33 2.36
N ARG A 279 -12.17 -7.30 3.21
CA ARG A 279 -13.17 -6.24 3.05
C ARG A 279 -12.97 -5.44 1.76
N ALA A 280 -11.74 -5.08 1.43
CA ALA A 280 -11.43 -4.39 0.17
C ALA A 280 -11.83 -5.21 -1.05
N MET A 281 -11.50 -6.51 -1.06
CA MET A 281 -11.87 -7.43 -2.13
C MET A 281 -13.39 -7.53 -2.33
N ILE A 282 -14.18 -7.55 -1.26
CA ILE A 282 -15.65 -7.58 -1.35
C ILE A 282 -16.19 -6.31 -2.04
N VAL A 283 -15.71 -5.13 -1.61
CA VAL A 283 -16.12 -3.84 -2.20
C VAL A 283 -15.71 -3.76 -3.67
N GLU A 284 -14.47 -4.15 -4.00
CA GLU A 284 -13.99 -4.18 -5.37
C GLU A 284 -14.80 -5.13 -6.26
N TYR A 285 -15.19 -6.29 -5.72
CA TYR A 285 -16.03 -7.24 -6.45
C TYR A 285 -17.38 -6.65 -6.80
N GLU A 286 -18.05 -6.01 -5.84
CA GLU A 286 -19.35 -5.36 -6.07
C GLU A 286 -19.25 -4.29 -7.16
N GLU A 287 -18.22 -3.45 -7.12
CA GLU A 287 -17.99 -2.44 -8.16
C GLU A 287 -17.65 -3.06 -9.52
N LEU A 288 -16.83 -4.11 -9.56
CA LEU A 288 -16.54 -4.85 -10.80
C LEU A 288 -17.83 -5.44 -11.41
N MET A 289 -18.73 -5.97 -10.59
CA MET A 289 -20.03 -6.47 -11.07
C MET A 289 -20.90 -5.34 -11.60
N LYS A 290 -20.96 -4.18 -10.95
CA LYS A 290 -21.67 -3.00 -11.48
C LYS A 290 -21.10 -2.52 -12.81
N GLN A 291 -19.77 -2.44 -12.93
CA GLN A 291 -19.09 -2.06 -14.17
C GLN A 291 -19.47 -3.00 -15.33
N ARG A 292 -19.50 -4.32 -15.07
CA ARG A 292 -19.93 -5.32 -16.06
C ARG A 292 -21.38 -5.15 -16.51
N ARG A 293 -22.26 -4.69 -15.62
CA ARG A 293 -23.66 -4.39 -15.96
C ARG A 293 -23.78 -3.12 -16.79
N ARG A 294 -23.05 -2.07 -16.43
CA ARG A 294 -22.96 -0.85 -17.25
C ARG A 294 -22.50 -1.19 -18.68
N LEU A 295 -21.50 -2.06 -18.80
CA LEU A 295 -21.03 -2.58 -20.08
C LEU A 295 -22.15 -3.26 -20.89
N GLN A 296 -22.93 -4.14 -20.28
CA GLN A 296 -24.06 -4.77 -20.96
C GLN A 296 -25.11 -3.76 -21.45
N ILE A 297 -25.42 -2.73 -20.64
CA ILE A 297 -26.31 -1.63 -21.06
C ILE A 297 -25.73 -0.92 -22.29
N CYS A 298 -24.44 -0.58 -22.26
CA CYS A 298 -23.79 0.13 -23.36
C CYS A 298 -23.81 -0.69 -24.65
N ASN A 299 -23.50 -1.98 -24.58
CA ASN A 299 -23.55 -2.87 -25.73
C ASN A 299 -24.97 -3.01 -26.29
N ALA A 300 -26.00 -3.07 -25.44
CA ALA A 300 -27.38 -3.13 -25.92
C ALA A 300 -27.81 -1.83 -26.61
N ILE A 301 -27.43 -0.67 -26.06
CA ILE A 301 -27.69 0.63 -26.69
C ILE A 301 -26.99 0.71 -28.06
N LEU A 302 -25.72 0.28 -28.15
CA LEU A 302 -24.97 0.20 -29.41
C LEU A 302 -25.66 -0.71 -30.45
N THR A 303 -26.16 -1.87 -30.03
CA THR A 303 -26.93 -2.77 -30.91
C THR A 303 -28.22 -2.12 -31.40
N LEU A 304 -28.97 -1.43 -30.52
CA LEU A 304 -30.21 -0.73 -30.89
C LEU A 304 -29.96 0.49 -31.80
N LEU A 305 -28.77 1.07 -31.78
CA LEU A 305 -28.36 2.15 -32.66
C LEU A 305 -27.89 1.66 -34.05
N THR A 306 -27.31 0.45 -34.12
CA THR A 306 -26.71 -0.10 -35.34
C THR A 306 -27.63 -1.04 -36.11
N THR A 307 -28.73 -1.51 -35.51
CA THR A 307 -29.72 -2.36 -36.18
C THR A 307 -30.62 -1.53 -37.11
N SER A 308 -30.33 -1.59 -38.42
CA SER A 308 -30.97 -0.81 -39.49
C SER A 308 -32.44 -1.15 -39.81
N SER A 309 -33.19 -1.86 -38.96
CA SER A 309 -34.63 -2.12 -39.20
C SER A 309 -35.50 -0.95 -38.74
N VAL A 310 -35.36 0.16 -39.45
CA VAL A 310 -36.12 1.42 -39.24
C VAL A 310 -37.64 1.22 -39.39
N HIS A 311 -38.12 0.07 -39.87
CA HIS A 311 -39.56 -0.22 -40.04
C HIS A 311 -40.21 -1.10 -38.96
N GLU A 312 -39.55 -2.11 -38.40
CA GLU A 312 -40.18 -2.95 -37.35
C GLU A 312 -39.98 -2.39 -35.94
N ASN A 313 -38.81 -1.82 -35.63
CA ASN A 313 -38.51 -1.30 -34.29
C ASN A 313 -39.18 0.05 -33.99
N ALA A 314 -39.55 0.82 -35.01
CA ALA A 314 -40.30 2.08 -34.87
C ALA A 314 -41.78 1.85 -34.52
N LEU A 315 -42.37 0.75 -34.99
CA LEU A 315 -43.77 0.38 -34.70
C LEU A 315 -43.94 -0.16 -33.26
N LEU A 316 -42.87 -0.66 -32.65
CA LEU A 316 -42.84 -1.16 -31.27
C LEU A 316 -42.19 -0.18 -30.26
N GLY A 317 -41.69 0.98 -30.70
CA GLY A 317 -41.06 1.98 -29.82
C GLY A 317 -39.64 1.64 -29.32
N ASN A 318 -39.02 0.58 -29.86
CA ASN A 318 -37.78 0.01 -29.33
C ASN A 318 -36.48 0.55 -29.96
N GLY A 319 -36.55 1.32 -31.05
CA GLY A 319 -35.36 1.91 -31.68
C GLY A 319 -34.79 3.10 -30.90
N ILE A 320 -33.46 3.18 -30.73
CA ILE A 320 -32.76 4.35 -30.15
C ILE A 320 -32.18 5.19 -31.30
N SER A 321 -32.43 6.50 -31.27
CA SER A 321 -31.79 7.45 -32.20
C SER A 321 -30.53 8.05 -31.59
N VAL A 322 -29.58 8.49 -32.41
CA VAL A 322 -28.39 9.23 -31.96
C VAL A 322 -28.75 10.53 -31.22
N SER A 323 -29.96 11.08 -31.46
CA SER A 323 -30.47 12.26 -30.76
C SER A 323 -31.30 11.94 -29.51
N ASP A 324 -31.40 10.66 -29.13
CA ASP A 324 -32.18 10.21 -27.98
C ASP A 324 -31.64 10.86 -26.67
N PRO A 325 -32.53 11.41 -25.82
CA PRO A 325 -32.19 11.89 -24.49
C PRO A 325 -31.29 11.00 -23.66
N LEU A 326 -31.49 9.68 -23.78
CA LEU A 326 -30.74 8.67 -23.07
C LEU A 326 -29.23 8.80 -23.33
N ILE A 327 -28.80 8.99 -24.58
CA ILE A 327 -27.37 9.08 -24.93
C ILE A 327 -26.71 10.25 -24.22
N GLY A 328 -27.43 11.37 -24.12
CA GLY A 328 -26.97 12.57 -23.43
C GLY A 328 -26.91 12.38 -21.91
N CYS A 329 -27.86 11.67 -21.30
CA CYS A 329 -28.05 11.69 -19.84
C CYS A 329 -27.66 10.40 -19.11
N ILE A 330 -27.33 9.32 -19.82
CA ILE A 330 -27.15 7.97 -19.26
C ILE A 330 -26.22 7.89 -18.06
N ARG A 331 -25.09 8.62 -18.04
CA ARG A 331 -24.14 8.58 -16.91
C ARG A 331 -24.72 9.11 -15.59
N TRP A 332 -25.83 9.86 -15.67
CA TRP A 332 -26.55 10.39 -14.52
C TRP A 332 -27.81 9.60 -14.17
N CYS A 333 -28.24 8.66 -15.03
CA CYS A 333 -29.39 7.81 -14.75
C CYS A 333 -29.12 6.93 -13.52
N PRO A 334 -29.98 6.95 -12.47
CA PRO A 334 -29.82 6.13 -11.28
C PRO A 334 -29.64 4.64 -11.59
N SER A 335 -30.39 4.10 -12.57
CA SER A 335 -30.29 2.69 -12.98
C SER A 335 -29.06 2.38 -13.83
N TYR A 336 -28.30 3.38 -14.28
CA TYR A 336 -26.97 3.17 -14.88
C TYR A 336 -25.87 3.26 -13.81
N GLN A 337 -26.00 4.18 -12.87
CA GLN A 337 -25.06 4.30 -11.74
C GLN A 337 -25.14 3.10 -10.81
N ASN A 338 -26.34 2.60 -10.53
CA ASN A 338 -26.57 1.39 -9.74
C ASN A 338 -27.51 0.46 -10.49
N PRO A 339 -26.98 -0.33 -11.46
CA PRO A 339 -27.81 -1.22 -12.24
C PRO A 339 -28.56 -2.24 -11.38
N PRO A 340 -29.87 -2.42 -11.57
CA PRO A 340 -30.64 -3.39 -10.81
C PRO A 340 -30.19 -4.79 -11.18
N PHE A 341 -29.97 -5.62 -10.16
CA PHE A 341 -29.73 -7.03 -10.37
C PHE A 341 -31.06 -7.75 -10.57
N PHE A 342 -31.12 -8.66 -11.54
CA PHE A 342 -32.26 -9.55 -11.68
C PHE A 342 -32.37 -10.40 -10.40
N ASN A 343 -33.52 -10.36 -9.71
CA ASN A 343 -33.73 -10.98 -8.40
C ASN A 343 -32.69 -10.61 -7.32
N ASN A 344 -32.12 -9.40 -7.36
CA ASN A 344 -31.03 -8.98 -6.47
C ASN A 344 -29.77 -9.86 -6.55
N ASP A 345 -29.59 -10.62 -7.63
CA ASP A 345 -28.45 -11.50 -7.84
C ASP A 345 -27.48 -10.95 -8.90
N PRO A 346 -26.25 -10.55 -8.53
CA PRO A 346 -25.28 -10.02 -9.46
C PRO A 346 -24.79 -11.03 -10.51
N ARG A 347 -25.11 -12.32 -10.38
CA ARG A 347 -24.64 -13.40 -11.26
C ARG A 347 -25.59 -13.65 -12.43
N ILE A 348 -26.88 -13.40 -12.25
CA ILE A 348 -27.89 -13.69 -13.29
C ILE A 348 -27.74 -12.64 -14.39
N PRO A 349 -27.38 -13.02 -15.63
CA PRO A 349 -27.37 -12.06 -16.73
C PRO A 349 -28.79 -11.57 -17.00
N TRP A 350 -28.93 -10.31 -17.39
CA TRP A 350 -30.18 -9.89 -18.01
C TRP A 350 -30.35 -10.64 -19.32
N ASP A 351 -31.54 -11.17 -19.56
CA ASP A 351 -31.91 -11.61 -20.90
C ASP A 351 -32.15 -10.39 -21.80
N ASP A 352 -32.15 -10.62 -23.11
CA ASP A 352 -32.32 -9.55 -24.09
C ASP A 352 -33.68 -8.85 -23.94
N GLN A 353 -34.71 -9.57 -23.47
CA GLN A 353 -36.05 -9.04 -23.26
C GLN A 353 -36.11 -8.06 -22.08
N TYR A 354 -35.51 -8.40 -20.95
CA TYR A 354 -35.41 -7.53 -19.78
C TYR A 354 -34.55 -6.31 -20.10
N LEU A 355 -33.45 -6.52 -20.81
CA LEU A 355 -32.55 -5.43 -21.18
C LEU A 355 -33.22 -4.43 -22.12
N SER A 356 -33.84 -4.90 -23.21
CA SER A 356 -34.48 -4.06 -24.22
C SER A 356 -35.80 -3.45 -23.76
N SER A 357 -36.73 -4.26 -23.22
CA SER A 357 -38.10 -3.81 -22.96
C SER A 357 -38.31 -3.18 -21.58
N ASN A 358 -37.49 -3.54 -20.59
CA ASN A 358 -37.65 -3.00 -19.23
C ASN A 358 -36.55 -2.00 -18.86
N LEU A 359 -35.28 -2.42 -18.88
CA LEU A 359 -34.20 -1.60 -18.34
C LEU A 359 -33.91 -0.38 -19.21
N ILE A 360 -33.85 -0.55 -20.54
CA ILE A 360 -33.65 0.58 -21.46
C ILE A 360 -34.82 1.56 -21.40
N GLN A 361 -36.06 1.07 -21.31
CA GLN A 361 -37.22 1.94 -21.17
C GLN A 361 -37.15 2.74 -19.86
N LYS A 362 -36.83 2.09 -18.74
CA LYS A 362 -36.62 2.78 -17.46
C LYS A 362 -35.52 3.84 -17.54
N LEU A 363 -34.41 3.53 -18.20
CA LEU A 363 -33.32 4.48 -18.40
C LEU A 363 -33.73 5.69 -19.25
N ARG A 364 -34.62 5.50 -20.24
CA ARG A 364 -35.21 6.60 -21.01
C ARG A 364 -36.06 7.49 -20.13
N ASP A 365 -36.90 6.90 -19.27
CA ASP A 365 -37.75 7.66 -18.36
C ASP A 365 -36.89 8.47 -17.37
N GLU A 366 -35.85 7.86 -16.80
CA GLU A 366 -34.86 8.54 -15.95
C GLU A 366 -34.16 9.70 -16.70
N ALA A 367 -33.76 9.47 -17.95
CA ALA A 367 -33.14 10.52 -18.77
C ALA A 367 -34.10 11.68 -19.08
N GLN A 368 -35.38 11.40 -19.29
CA GLN A 368 -36.40 12.43 -19.50
C GLN A 368 -36.62 13.27 -18.24
N GLU A 369 -36.70 12.65 -17.07
CA GLU A 369 -36.81 13.35 -15.79
C GLU A 369 -35.60 14.24 -15.52
N LEU A 370 -34.39 13.73 -15.75
CA LEU A 370 -33.14 14.50 -15.59
C LEU A 370 -33.11 15.76 -16.49
N ARG A 371 -33.70 15.69 -17.69
CA ARG A 371 -33.80 16.88 -18.58
C ARG A 371 -34.78 17.94 -18.07
N ARG A 372 -35.79 17.54 -17.29
CA ARG A 372 -36.81 18.44 -16.72
C ARG A 372 -36.28 19.20 -15.50
N LEU A 373 -35.28 18.66 -14.80
CA LEU A 373 -34.71 19.30 -13.61
C LEU A 373 -33.94 20.59 -13.97
N PRO A 374 -34.27 21.74 -13.34
CA PRO A 374 -33.50 22.97 -13.51
C PRO A 374 -32.15 22.86 -12.79
N GLY A 375 -31.05 23.17 -13.49
CA GLY A 375 -29.71 23.31 -12.90
C GLY A 375 -28.82 22.05 -12.89
N GLN A 376 -29.30 20.89 -13.36
CA GLN A 376 -28.44 19.73 -13.61
C GLN A 376 -27.96 19.66 -15.06
N ILE A 377 -26.77 19.10 -15.26
CA ILE A 377 -25.98 19.09 -16.49
C ILE A 377 -26.83 18.60 -17.68
N LYS A 378 -27.26 19.55 -18.51
CA LYS A 378 -27.87 19.26 -19.81
C LYS A 378 -26.75 19.12 -20.83
N SER A 379 -26.07 17.97 -20.84
CA SER A 379 -25.37 17.55 -22.05
C SER A 379 -26.41 17.59 -23.17
N GLY A 380 -26.27 18.56 -24.06
CA GLY A 380 -27.09 18.64 -25.26
C GLY A 380 -26.99 17.34 -26.07
N PRO A 381 -27.80 17.15 -27.11
CA PRO A 381 -27.65 16.00 -28.00
C PRO A 381 -26.20 15.90 -28.49
N ILE A 382 -25.62 14.69 -28.53
CA ILE A 382 -24.26 14.49 -29.03
C ILE A 382 -24.09 14.98 -30.49
N THR A 383 -25.19 15.11 -31.22
CA THR A 383 -25.25 15.71 -32.56
C THR A 383 -25.04 17.23 -32.59
N THR A 384 -24.88 17.87 -31.43
CA THR A 384 -24.51 19.28 -31.27
C THR A 384 -23.06 19.38 -30.81
N VAL A 385 -22.38 20.48 -31.13
CA VAL A 385 -20.98 20.67 -30.76
C VAL A 385 -20.85 20.76 -29.25
N PHE A 386 -21.73 21.53 -28.60
CA PHE A 386 -21.79 21.61 -27.14
C PHE A 386 -22.05 20.25 -26.48
N GLY A 387 -22.97 19.44 -27.02
CA GLY A 387 -23.29 18.11 -26.50
C GLY A 387 -22.12 17.13 -26.63
N ALA A 388 -21.46 17.08 -27.79
CA ALA A 388 -20.29 16.24 -28.02
C ALA A 388 -19.13 16.60 -27.05
N LEU A 389 -18.86 17.89 -26.85
CA LEU A 389 -17.84 18.34 -25.90
C LEU A 389 -18.20 17.98 -24.45
N SER A 390 -19.44 18.22 -24.04
CA SER A 390 -19.93 17.89 -22.68
C SER A 390 -19.85 16.39 -22.36
N LEU A 391 -19.88 15.55 -23.39
CA LEU A 391 -19.79 14.10 -23.25
C LEU A 391 -18.35 13.56 -23.33
N GLY A 392 -17.36 14.42 -23.65
CA GLY A 392 -15.94 14.07 -23.72
C GLY A 392 -15.47 13.65 -25.12
N CYS A 393 -16.24 13.93 -26.18
CA CYS A 393 -15.92 13.55 -27.56
C CYS A 393 -15.02 14.56 -28.29
N GLU A 394 -14.35 15.46 -27.57
CA GLU A 394 -13.54 16.56 -28.14
C GLU A 394 -12.36 16.08 -29.02
N LYS A 395 -11.84 14.89 -28.73
CA LYS A 395 -10.75 14.24 -29.48
C LYS A 395 -11.23 13.39 -30.66
N CYS A 396 -12.55 13.23 -30.82
CA CYS A 396 -13.12 12.41 -31.87
C CYS A 396 -13.17 13.18 -33.19
N GLU A 397 -12.84 12.52 -34.29
CA GLU A 397 -12.91 13.08 -35.65
C GLU A 397 -14.36 13.08 -36.18
N ILE A 398 -15.22 13.86 -35.53
CA ILE A 398 -16.65 13.99 -35.85
C ILE A 398 -17.06 15.41 -36.23
N PHE A 399 -16.17 16.39 -36.06
CA PHE A 399 -16.49 17.79 -36.29
C PHE A 399 -16.18 18.19 -37.73
N MET A 400 -17.10 18.90 -38.37
CA MET A 400 -16.97 19.37 -39.75
C MET A 400 -17.15 20.89 -39.81
N CYS A 401 -16.40 21.53 -40.70
CA CYS A 401 -16.54 22.96 -40.95
C CYS A 401 -17.80 23.22 -41.79
N LYS A 402 -18.75 24.02 -41.29
CA LYS A 402 -19.95 24.39 -42.06
C LYS A 402 -19.66 25.31 -43.24
N LEU A 403 -18.55 26.06 -43.20
CA LEU A 403 -18.20 27.06 -44.22
C LEU A 403 -17.62 26.45 -45.49
N CYS A 404 -16.92 25.32 -45.39
CA CYS A 404 -16.31 24.65 -46.55
C CYS A 404 -16.67 23.17 -46.71
N GLN A 405 -17.46 22.60 -45.79
CA GLN A 405 -17.84 21.18 -45.79
C GLN A 405 -16.64 20.23 -45.98
N SER A 406 -15.50 20.57 -45.36
CA SER A 406 -14.25 19.80 -45.42
C SER A 406 -14.31 18.49 -44.63
N GLU A 407 -13.20 17.73 -44.65
CA GLU A 407 -12.97 16.49 -43.90
C GLU A 407 -13.26 16.61 -42.38
N HIS A 408 -13.36 15.44 -41.74
CA HIS A 408 -13.62 15.31 -40.31
C HIS A 408 -12.40 15.68 -39.46
N PHE A 409 -12.63 16.48 -38.44
CA PHE A 409 -11.60 16.97 -37.50
C PHE A 409 -11.97 16.59 -36.07
N ASN A 410 -10.96 16.57 -35.18
CA ASN A 410 -11.24 16.80 -33.76
C ASN A 410 -11.61 18.26 -33.50
N TYR A 411 -12.16 18.57 -32.31
CA TYR A 411 -12.68 19.92 -32.05
C TYR A 411 -11.59 21.02 -32.16
N HIS A 412 -10.37 20.69 -31.75
CA HIS A 412 -9.26 21.64 -31.72
C HIS A 412 -8.76 21.93 -33.14
N GLU A 413 -8.68 20.90 -33.98
CA GLU A 413 -8.38 21.00 -35.41
C GLU A 413 -9.44 21.79 -36.17
N ALA A 414 -10.74 21.57 -35.89
CA ALA A 414 -11.82 22.34 -36.50
C ALA A 414 -11.69 23.84 -36.15
N CYS A 415 -11.38 24.16 -34.89
CA CYS A 415 -11.13 25.54 -34.46
C CYS A 415 -9.89 26.14 -35.14
N HIS A 416 -8.80 25.37 -35.26
CA HIS A 416 -7.58 25.82 -35.94
C HIS A 416 -7.82 26.04 -37.43
N HIS A 417 -8.59 25.16 -38.08
CA HIS A 417 -9.00 25.29 -39.47
C HIS A 417 -9.77 26.59 -39.72
N LEU A 418 -10.74 26.93 -38.86
CA LEU A 418 -11.53 28.16 -38.98
C LEU A 418 -10.68 29.44 -38.77
N LYS A 419 -9.70 29.39 -37.86
CA LYS A 419 -8.76 30.49 -37.62
C LYS A 419 -7.64 30.58 -38.67
N GLY A 420 -7.43 29.52 -39.44
CA GLY A 420 -6.40 29.43 -40.45
C GLY A 420 -6.69 30.29 -41.69
N SER A 421 -5.75 30.29 -42.63
CA SER A 421 -5.81 31.11 -43.84
C SER A 421 -7.02 30.88 -44.75
N LYS A 422 -7.72 29.74 -44.60
CA LYS A 422 -8.90 29.40 -45.41
C LYS A 422 -10.15 30.20 -45.05
N HIS A 423 -10.35 30.52 -43.76
CA HIS A 423 -11.56 31.21 -43.29
C HIS A 423 -11.27 32.46 -42.45
N ASN A 424 -10.09 32.57 -41.86
CA ASN A 424 -9.61 33.74 -41.12
C ASN A 424 -10.61 34.26 -40.07
N VAL A 425 -11.31 33.33 -39.39
CA VAL A 425 -12.33 33.64 -38.38
C VAL A 425 -11.66 34.10 -37.09
N VAL A 426 -12.04 35.29 -36.59
CA VAL A 426 -11.48 35.87 -35.35
C VAL A 426 -12.01 35.16 -34.10
N THR A 427 -13.32 34.86 -34.06
CA THR A 427 -13.98 34.18 -32.94
C THR A 427 -14.82 33.02 -33.48
N VAL A 428 -14.48 31.81 -33.06
CA VAL A 428 -15.19 30.60 -33.47
C VAL A 428 -16.46 30.46 -32.63
N LEU A 429 -17.62 30.46 -33.30
CA LEU A 429 -18.92 30.15 -32.70
C LEU A 429 -19.21 28.66 -32.93
N PRO A 430 -19.13 27.80 -31.90
CA PRO A 430 -19.08 26.35 -32.09
C PRO A 430 -20.28 25.78 -32.85
N ASP A 431 -21.50 25.94 -32.36
CA ASP A 431 -22.70 25.38 -33.01
C ASP A 431 -23.09 26.11 -34.30
N ASP A 432 -22.58 27.33 -34.56
CA ASP A 432 -22.89 28.08 -35.78
C ASP A 432 -21.93 27.76 -36.93
N MET A 433 -20.65 27.51 -36.62
CA MET A 433 -19.58 27.36 -37.61
C MET A 433 -19.11 25.91 -37.77
N ILE A 434 -19.40 25.05 -36.79
CA ILE A 434 -19.01 23.64 -36.77
C ILE A 434 -20.31 22.80 -36.74
N SER A 435 -20.33 21.72 -37.50
CA SER A 435 -21.35 20.68 -37.43
C SER A 435 -20.74 19.38 -36.92
N VAL A 436 -21.58 18.50 -36.36
CA VAL A 436 -21.17 17.15 -35.97
C VAL A 436 -21.74 16.15 -36.98
N ASP A 437 -20.88 15.28 -37.53
CA ASP A 437 -21.32 14.21 -38.44
C ASP A 437 -22.08 13.13 -37.67
N ARG A 438 -23.40 13.06 -37.93
CA ARG A 438 -24.32 12.11 -37.28
C ARG A 438 -23.95 10.65 -37.52
N ASN A 439 -23.32 10.33 -38.66
CA ASN A 439 -22.98 8.95 -39.01
C ASN A 439 -21.75 8.46 -38.24
N LYS A 440 -20.76 9.34 -38.00
CA LYS A 440 -19.56 9.02 -37.22
C LYS A 440 -19.76 9.10 -35.71
N VAL A 441 -20.83 9.76 -35.23
CA VAL A 441 -21.13 9.83 -33.80
C VAL A 441 -21.28 8.43 -33.18
N ILE A 442 -21.81 7.45 -33.92
CA ILE A 442 -21.97 6.07 -33.43
C ILE A 442 -20.62 5.47 -32.99
N GLU A 443 -19.52 5.81 -33.66
CA GLU A 443 -18.18 5.35 -33.33
C GLU A 443 -17.65 5.97 -32.02
N CYS A 444 -18.20 7.11 -31.62
CA CYS A 444 -17.80 7.84 -30.41
C CYS A 444 -18.60 7.42 -29.18
N ILE A 445 -19.74 6.75 -29.39
CA ILE A 445 -20.63 6.30 -28.32
C ILE A 445 -19.85 5.49 -27.27
N PRO A 446 -19.01 4.49 -27.60
CA PRO A 446 -18.16 3.80 -26.61
C PRO A 446 -17.29 4.70 -25.72
N LEU A 447 -16.88 5.88 -26.20
CA LEU A 447 -16.05 6.83 -25.45
C LEU A 447 -16.85 7.66 -24.43
N ILE A 448 -18.16 7.81 -24.63
CA ILE A 448 -19.08 8.48 -23.70
C ILE A 448 -19.30 7.64 -22.44
N TYR A 449 -19.16 6.32 -22.57
CA TYR A 449 -19.28 5.33 -21.50
C TYR A 449 -17.88 4.85 -21.11
N PRO A 450 -17.06 5.63 -20.39
CA PRO A 450 -15.70 5.24 -20.08
C PRO A 450 -15.67 3.81 -19.54
N PHE A 451 -14.98 2.97 -20.31
CA PHE A 451 -14.88 1.52 -20.17
C PHE A 451 -13.75 1.11 -19.23
N ASP A 452 -12.90 2.06 -18.89
CA ASP A 452 -11.85 1.89 -17.93
C ASP A 452 -12.43 2.15 -16.55
N GLY A 453 -12.29 1.19 -15.65
CA GLY A 453 -12.48 1.38 -14.22
C GLY A 453 -11.50 2.39 -13.60
N SER A 454 -11.04 3.40 -14.37
CA SER A 454 -10.46 4.59 -13.81
C SER A 454 -11.58 5.34 -13.08
N PRO A 455 -11.37 5.75 -11.82
CA PRO A 455 -12.30 6.66 -11.18
C PRO A 455 -12.39 7.88 -12.08
N SER A 456 -13.60 8.21 -12.54
CA SER A 456 -13.83 9.47 -13.24
C SER A 456 -13.13 10.58 -12.48
N GLU A 457 -12.53 11.55 -13.17
CA GLU A 457 -11.82 12.68 -12.54
C GLU A 457 -12.68 13.41 -11.47
N THR A 458 -13.99 13.19 -11.47
CA THR A 458 -14.94 13.61 -10.43
C THR A 458 -14.75 12.94 -9.05
N LEU A 459 -14.09 11.78 -8.94
CA LEU A 459 -13.73 11.12 -7.66
C LEU A 459 -12.36 11.56 -7.11
N GLN A 460 -11.53 12.26 -7.89
CA GLN A 460 -10.27 12.83 -7.38
C GLN A 460 -10.48 14.00 -6.42
N HIS A 461 -11.64 14.67 -6.49
CA HIS A 461 -11.98 15.75 -5.55
C HIS A 461 -12.41 15.29 -4.16
N TYR A 462 -12.78 14.02 -3.96
CA TYR A 462 -13.16 13.50 -2.63
C TYR A 462 -11.97 12.94 -1.81
N ARG A 463 -10.77 12.83 -2.37
CA ARG A 463 -9.57 12.35 -1.66
C ARG A 463 -8.79 13.44 -0.90
N HIS A 464 -9.27 14.68 -0.88
CA HIS A 464 -8.59 15.81 -0.20
C HIS A 464 -9.20 16.24 1.15
N TRP A 465 -10.12 15.47 1.74
CA TRP A 465 -10.82 15.91 2.97
C TRP A 465 -10.62 15.08 4.23
N HIS A 466 -9.59 14.23 4.29
CA HIS A 466 -9.12 13.69 5.58
C HIS A 466 -7.59 13.61 5.62
N VAL A 467 -7.00 14.76 5.99
CA VAL A 467 -5.71 14.87 6.69
C VAL A 467 -5.95 14.68 8.18
#